data_AF-A0A9N9Z1S0-F1
#
_entry.id   AF-A0A9N9Z1S0-F1
#
_cell.length_a   1.000
_cell.length_b   1.000
_cell.length_c   1.000
_cell.angle_alpha   90.00
_cell.angle_beta   90.00
_cell.angle_gamma   90.00
#
_symmetry.space_group_name_H-M   'P 1'
#
loop_
_entity.id
_entity.type
_entity.pdbx_description
1 polymer ?
#
loop_
_entity_poly.entity_id
_entity_poly.type
_entity_poly.pdbx_seq_one_letter_code
_entity_poly.pdbx_strand_id
1 'polypeptide(L)'
;MGLLLSLVALYADLAALLPKLFGLPLSLPAVAMIQLEPEARGNFHAVVVMLALSSITVFLRIAFRFSQHQKPDLPDYLVVFSLLLFGGYDATILNPLSASTNDKSFANERPDPKDILNVSSIGVFEGMPMKTKKISIWKRQEFMKMVFADEIIFCVIITLVKTSLLIFYWKIFYVSTLQRNIIIVTATACFIWFLVFLCLTIFQCHPVRYI
;
A
#
# COMPACT_ATOMS: atom_id res chain seq x y z
N MET A 1 12.25 7.01 -19.14
CA MET A 1 12.61 7.84 -17.96
C MET A 1 11.92 9.19 -17.94
N GLY A 2 11.85 9.95 -19.06
CA GLY A 2 11.21 11.27 -19.09
C GLY A 2 9.74 11.31 -18.69
N LEU A 3 8.93 10.32 -19.08
CA LEU A 3 7.50 10.25 -18.75
C LEU A 3 7.25 10.09 -17.24
N LEU A 4 8.17 9.45 -16.53
CA LEU A 4 8.12 9.28 -15.07
C LEU A 4 8.37 10.61 -14.36
N LEU A 5 9.35 11.39 -14.84
CA LEU A 5 9.65 12.74 -14.34
C LEU A 5 8.49 13.72 -14.60
N SER A 6 7.85 13.64 -15.77
CA SER A 6 6.68 14.46 -16.09
C SER A 6 5.47 14.13 -15.22
N LEU A 7 5.25 12.84 -14.92
CA LEU A 7 4.21 12.40 -13.98
C LEU A 7 4.49 12.84 -12.55
N VAL A 8 5.75 12.79 -12.11
CA VAL A 8 6.17 13.28 -10.78
C VAL A 8 5.99 14.79 -10.65
N ALA A 9 6.32 15.56 -11.71
CA ALA A 9 6.11 17.01 -11.73
C ALA A 9 4.62 17.38 -11.72
N LEU A 10 3.82 16.74 -12.58
CA LEU A 10 2.36 16.91 -12.61
C LEU A 10 1.73 16.54 -11.26
N TYR A 11 2.28 15.54 -10.59
CA TYR A 11 1.84 15.10 -9.27
C TYR A 11 2.18 16.11 -8.17
N ALA A 12 3.38 16.70 -8.17
CA ALA A 12 3.74 17.75 -7.22
C ALA A 12 2.80 18.96 -7.32
N ASP A 13 2.44 19.35 -8.55
CA ASP A 13 1.46 20.41 -8.80
C ASP A 13 0.04 19.99 -8.37
N LEU A 14 -0.38 18.75 -8.65
CA LEU A 14 -1.70 18.26 -8.28
C LEU A 14 -1.86 18.10 -6.76
N ALA A 15 -0.81 17.66 -6.06
CA ALA A 15 -0.76 17.56 -4.60
C ALA A 15 -0.86 18.94 -3.93
N ALA A 16 -0.32 19.99 -4.58
CA ALA A 16 -0.50 21.38 -4.13
C ALA A 16 -1.91 21.95 -4.41
N LEU A 17 -2.62 21.38 -5.39
CA LEU A 17 -3.96 21.82 -5.82
C LEU A 17 -5.11 21.10 -5.09
N LEU A 18 -4.90 19.84 -4.70
CA LEU A 18 -5.89 18.99 -4.00
C LEU A 18 -6.49 19.63 -2.73
N PRO A 19 -5.71 20.27 -1.84
CA PRO A 19 -6.23 20.95 -0.65
C PRO A 19 -7.13 22.15 -1.02
N LYS A 20 -6.82 22.84 -2.12
CA LYS A 20 -7.59 24.00 -2.60
C LYS A 20 -8.90 23.58 -3.26
N LEU A 21 -8.93 22.43 -3.93
CA LEU A 21 -10.07 21.94 -4.70
C LEU A 21 -11.19 21.35 -3.83
N PHE A 22 -10.85 20.73 -2.70
CA PHE A 22 -11.84 20.06 -1.84
C PHE A 22 -12.37 20.92 -0.69
N GLY A 23 -11.81 22.11 -0.46
CA GLY A 23 -12.23 22.98 0.66
C GLY A 23 -12.13 22.32 2.04
N LEU A 24 -11.48 21.14 2.12
CA LEU A 24 -11.19 20.47 3.38
C LEU A 24 -10.23 21.38 4.13
N PRO A 25 -10.55 21.79 5.37
CA PRO A 25 -9.59 22.47 6.22
C PRO A 25 -8.45 21.50 6.47
N LEU A 26 -7.44 21.53 5.61
CA LEU A 26 -6.23 20.75 5.71
C LEU A 26 -5.33 21.37 6.80
N SER A 27 -5.91 21.69 7.95
CA SER A 27 -5.19 21.59 9.21
C SER A 27 -5.05 20.10 9.51
N LEU A 28 -4.39 19.33 8.61
CA LEU A 28 -3.60 18.22 9.11
C LEU A 28 -2.60 18.92 10.03
N PRO A 29 -2.76 18.81 11.36
CA PRO A 29 -1.98 19.58 12.31
C PRO A 29 -0.54 19.29 11.95
N ALA A 30 0.15 20.30 11.37
CA ALA A 30 1.43 20.17 10.67
C ALA A 30 2.12 18.92 11.15
N VAL A 31 1.87 17.79 10.47
CA VAL A 31 2.18 16.45 11.01
C VAL A 31 3.60 16.59 11.38
N ALA A 32 3.83 16.64 12.71
CA ALA A 32 5.08 17.13 13.28
C ALA A 32 6.14 16.48 12.43
N MET A 33 7.02 17.27 11.81
CA MET A 33 7.95 16.78 10.82
C MET A 33 8.88 15.81 11.56
N ILE A 34 8.40 14.59 11.79
CA ILE A 34 9.05 13.51 12.48
C ILE A 34 10.29 13.38 11.65
N GLN A 35 11.45 13.53 12.28
CA GLN A 35 12.72 13.29 11.61
C GLN A 35 12.78 11.79 11.35
N LEU A 36 12.04 11.31 10.36
CA LEU A 36 12.22 9.99 9.79
C LEU A 36 13.63 9.94 9.24
N GLU A 37 14.27 8.80 9.42
CA GLU A 37 15.49 8.49 8.70
C GLU A 37 15.30 8.69 7.18
N PRO A 38 16.37 9.07 6.47
CA PRO A 38 16.31 9.37 5.05
C PRO A 38 15.72 8.20 4.23
N GLU A 39 15.97 6.96 4.65
CA GLU A 39 15.44 5.73 4.02
C GLU A 39 13.92 5.62 4.20
N ALA A 40 13.43 5.75 5.44
CA ALA A 40 11.99 5.67 5.74
C ALA A 40 11.20 6.81 5.07
N ARG A 41 11.81 7.99 4.92
CA ARG A 41 11.25 9.12 4.16
C ARG A 41 11.03 8.76 2.68
N GLY A 42 11.97 8.05 2.07
CA GLY A 42 11.84 7.59 0.68
C GLY A 42 10.62 6.68 0.48
N ASN A 43 10.47 5.69 1.36
CA ASN A 43 9.33 4.77 1.32
C ASN A 43 8.00 5.48 1.57
N PHE A 44 7.96 6.39 2.55
CA PHE A 44 6.77 7.20 2.82
C PHE A 44 6.36 8.03 1.60
N HIS A 45 7.32 8.71 0.96
CA HIS A 45 7.06 9.47 -0.28
C HIS A 45 6.54 8.56 -1.40
N ALA A 46 7.14 7.38 -1.58
CA ALA A 46 6.69 6.42 -2.58
C ALA A 46 5.24 5.97 -2.35
N VAL A 47 4.87 5.66 -1.10
CA VAL A 47 3.49 5.28 -0.72
C VAL A 47 2.51 6.41 -1.05
N VAL A 48 2.80 7.64 -0.62
CA VAL A 48 1.93 8.80 -0.87
C VAL A 48 1.75 9.06 -2.38
N VAL A 49 2.84 8.99 -3.15
CA VAL A 49 2.81 9.14 -4.62
C VAL A 49 1.97 8.05 -5.25
N MET A 50 2.18 6.78 -4.88
CA MET A 50 1.44 5.63 -5.43
C MET A 50 -0.05 5.69 -5.09
N LEU A 51 -0.40 6.05 -3.85
CA LEU A 51 -1.78 6.20 -3.40
C LEU A 51 -2.52 7.30 -4.19
N ALA A 52 -1.83 8.40 -4.47
CA ALA A 52 -2.46 9.46 -5.23
C ALA A 52 -2.54 9.17 -6.73
N LEU A 53 -1.51 8.56 -7.33
CA LEU A 53 -1.56 8.11 -8.72
C LEU A 53 -2.67 7.09 -8.96
N SER A 54 -2.83 6.13 -8.03
CA SER A 54 -3.93 5.16 -8.09
C SER A 54 -5.29 5.87 -7.95
N SER A 55 -5.44 6.79 -6.99
CA SER A 55 -6.65 7.59 -6.81
C SER A 55 -7.03 8.38 -8.07
N ILE A 56 -6.07 9.07 -8.70
CA ILE A 56 -6.28 9.80 -9.95
C ILE A 56 -6.71 8.86 -11.08
N THR A 57 -6.05 7.71 -11.20
CA THR A 57 -6.37 6.72 -12.24
C THR A 57 -7.80 6.19 -12.09
N VAL A 58 -8.22 5.86 -10.87
CA VAL A 58 -9.59 5.43 -10.57
C VAL A 58 -10.58 6.55 -10.87
N PHE A 59 -10.29 7.77 -10.43
CA PHE A 59 -11.15 8.92 -10.67
C PHE A 59 -11.32 9.21 -12.17
N LEU A 60 -10.22 9.26 -12.93
CA LEU A 60 -10.25 9.47 -14.38
C LEU A 60 -11.07 8.39 -15.08
N ARG A 61 -10.93 7.13 -14.67
CA ARG A 61 -11.71 6.01 -15.22
C ARG A 61 -13.21 6.21 -15.00
N ILE A 62 -13.62 6.62 -13.79
CA ILE A 62 -15.02 6.87 -13.47
C ILE A 62 -15.53 8.12 -14.20
N ALA A 63 -14.77 9.21 -14.21
CA ALA A 63 -15.11 10.46 -14.89
C ALA A 63 -15.29 10.26 -16.40
N PHE A 64 -14.42 9.46 -17.04
CA PHE A 64 -14.53 9.11 -18.45
C PHE A 64 -15.86 8.38 -18.75
N ARG A 65 -16.28 7.46 -17.88
CA ARG A 65 -17.59 6.78 -18.05
C ARG A 65 -18.78 7.73 -17.87
N PHE A 66 -18.71 8.63 -16.91
CA PHE A 66 -19.73 9.67 -16.74
C PHE A 66 -19.83 10.59 -17.97
N SER A 67 -18.69 10.96 -18.57
CA SER A 67 -18.65 11.74 -19.81
C SER A 67 -19.30 11.01 -20.99
N GLN A 68 -19.22 9.69 -21.01
CA GLN A 68 -19.88 8.83 -22.02
C GLN A 68 -21.32 8.47 -21.65
N HIS A 69 -21.90 9.05 -20.58
CA HIS A 69 -23.23 8.70 -20.04
C HIS A 69 -23.44 7.20 -19.78
N GLN A 70 -22.36 6.46 -19.52
CA GLN A 70 -22.43 5.03 -19.21
C GLN A 70 -22.65 4.83 -17.70
N LYS A 71 -23.57 3.93 -17.34
CA LYS A 71 -23.77 3.54 -15.94
C LYS A 71 -22.51 2.83 -15.42
N PRO A 72 -22.12 3.07 -14.16
CA PRO A 72 -21.01 2.34 -13.55
C PRO A 72 -21.32 0.86 -13.53
N ASP A 73 -20.30 0.08 -13.82
CA ASP A 73 -20.42 -1.36 -14.03
C ASP A 73 -19.60 -2.10 -12.97
N LEU A 74 -19.78 -3.42 -12.87
CA LEU A 74 -19.06 -4.26 -11.89
C LEU A 74 -17.54 -3.99 -11.80
N PRO A 75 -16.76 -3.88 -12.91
CA PRO A 75 -15.32 -3.67 -12.81
C PRO A 75 -14.95 -2.30 -12.23
N ASP A 76 -15.83 -1.30 -12.31
CA ASP A 76 -15.59 0.02 -11.72
C ASP A 76 -15.75 -0.05 -10.19
N TYR A 77 -16.77 -0.75 -9.70
CA TYR A 77 -16.92 -1.02 -8.27
C TYR A 77 -15.74 -1.82 -7.70
N LEU A 78 -15.25 -2.83 -8.43
CA LEU A 78 -14.08 -3.60 -8.00
C LEU A 78 -12.82 -2.74 -7.90
N VAL A 79 -12.64 -1.78 -8.81
CA VAL A 79 -11.49 -0.86 -8.77
C VAL A 79 -11.60 0.14 -7.62
N VAL A 80 -12.79 0.71 -7.37
CA VAL A 80 -13.01 1.59 -6.22
C VAL A 80 -12.79 0.82 -4.91
N PHE A 81 -13.30 -0.41 -4.82
CA PHE A 81 -13.09 -1.27 -3.66
C PHE A 81 -11.61 -1.58 -3.46
N SER A 82 -10.86 -1.88 -4.54
CA SER A 82 -9.41 -2.10 -4.44
C SER A 82 -8.64 -0.87 -3.96
N LEU A 83 -9.06 0.34 -4.37
CA LEU A 83 -8.48 1.60 -3.90
C LEU A 83 -8.75 1.83 -2.41
N LEU A 84 -9.96 1.51 -1.93
CA LEU A 84 -10.31 1.61 -0.51
C LEU A 84 -9.50 0.63 0.34
N LEU A 85 -9.33 -0.62 -0.12
CA LEU A 85 -8.47 -1.60 0.54
C LEU A 85 -7.01 -1.14 0.56
N PHE A 86 -6.52 -0.57 -0.54
CA PHE A 86 -5.16 -0.05 -0.64
C PHE A 86 -4.93 1.14 0.31
N GLY A 87 -5.86 2.08 0.39
CA GLY A 87 -5.78 3.16 1.38
C GLY A 87 -5.87 2.65 2.83
N GLY A 88 -6.66 1.61 3.09
CA GLY A 88 -6.72 0.96 4.40
C GLY A 88 -5.40 0.28 4.76
N TYR A 89 -4.81 -0.45 3.82
CA TYR A 89 -3.47 -1.04 3.91
C TYR A 89 -2.42 0.03 4.25
N ASP A 90 -2.34 1.11 3.48
CA ASP A 90 -1.39 2.20 3.72
C ASP A 90 -1.61 2.86 5.08
N ALA A 91 -2.86 3.02 5.53
CA ALA A 91 -3.17 3.56 6.85
C ALA A 91 -2.65 2.67 7.99
N THR A 92 -2.65 1.34 7.83
CA THR A 92 -2.09 0.44 8.84
C THR A 92 -0.59 0.60 8.99
N ILE A 93 0.14 0.88 7.91
CA ILE A 93 1.58 1.17 7.95
C ILE A 93 1.86 2.50 8.67
N LEU A 94 0.95 3.47 8.55
CA LEU A 94 1.10 4.81 9.14
C LEU A 94 0.67 4.90 10.61
N ASN A 95 -0.22 4.01 11.07
CA ASN A 95 -0.78 4.08 12.42
C ASN A 95 0.23 3.82 13.58
N PRO A 96 1.20 2.90 13.46
CA PRO A 96 2.22 2.69 14.49
C PRO A 96 3.12 3.91 14.71
N LEU A 97 3.34 4.73 13.67
CA LEU A 97 4.14 5.96 13.75
C LEU A 97 3.48 7.02 14.61
N SER A 98 2.14 7.09 14.61
CA SER A 98 1.38 8.07 15.40
C SER A 98 1.17 7.61 16.85
N ALA A 99 1.02 6.30 17.08
CA ALA A 99 0.85 5.74 18.42
C ALA A 99 2.13 5.80 19.26
N SER A 100 3.31 5.66 18.64
CA SER A 100 4.60 5.68 19.37
C SER A 100 4.94 7.03 20.00
N THR A 101 4.30 8.14 19.60
CA THR A 101 4.64 9.48 20.10
C THR A 101 4.00 9.81 21.46
N ASN A 102 2.98 9.05 21.90
CA ASN A 102 2.19 9.37 23.10
C ASN A 102 2.54 8.55 24.34
N ASP A 103 3.43 7.56 24.24
CA ASP A 103 3.74 6.71 25.37
C ASP A 103 4.78 7.37 26.31
N LYS A 104 4.27 8.23 27.20
CA LYS A 104 5.05 8.85 28.30
C LYS A 104 5.34 7.86 29.43
N SER A 105 4.84 6.62 29.34
CA SER A 105 4.86 5.64 30.44
C SER A 105 6.25 5.01 30.68
N PHE A 106 7.20 5.21 29.76
CA PHE A 106 8.61 4.79 29.93
C PHE A 106 9.50 5.86 30.58
N ALA A 107 8.96 6.99 31.00
CA ALA A 107 9.75 8.09 31.57
C ALA A 107 10.45 7.79 32.91
N ASN A 108 10.24 6.61 33.52
CA ASN A 108 10.79 6.27 34.84
C ASN A 108 11.88 5.19 34.84
N GLU A 109 12.13 4.51 33.73
CA GLU A 109 13.38 3.76 33.54
C GLU A 109 14.32 4.69 32.81
N ARG A 110 15.34 5.24 33.47
CA ARG A 110 16.33 6.17 32.90
C ARG A 110 17.14 5.41 31.83
N PRO A 111 16.79 5.47 30.53
CA PRO A 111 17.53 4.76 29.50
C PRO A 111 18.73 5.63 29.19
N ASP A 112 19.91 5.04 29.08
CA ASP A 112 21.11 5.77 28.70
C ASP A 112 20.82 6.59 27.42
N PRO A 113 21.15 7.89 27.34
CA PRO A 113 20.73 8.78 26.24
C PRO A 113 21.24 8.37 24.85
N LYS A 114 22.06 7.32 24.76
CA LYS A 114 22.53 6.72 23.49
C LYS A 114 21.57 5.66 22.94
N ASP A 115 20.53 5.32 23.69
CA ASP A 115 19.75 4.11 23.47
C ASP A 115 18.36 4.31 22.87
N ILE A 116 17.91 5.57 22.81
CA ILE A 116 16.52 5.94 22.48
C ILE A 116 16.35 6.30 20.99
N LEU A 117 17.43 6.61 20.28
CA LEU A 117 17.36 7.13 18.91
C LEU A 117 17.33 6.08 17.79
N ASN A 118 17.39 4.78 18.11
CA ASN A 118 17.62 3.75 17.08
C ASN A 118 16.46 2.78 16.81
N VAL A 119 15.25 3.07 17.30
CA VAL A 119 14.05 2.24 17.00
C VAL A 119 13.46 2.59 15.62
N SER A 120 13.74 3.79 15.11
CA SER A 120 13.42 4.21 13.72
C SER A 120 14.25 3.49 12.65
N SER A 121 15.36 2.84 13.04
CA SER A 121 16.31 2.16 12.14
C SER A 121 15.90 0.71 11.81
N ILE A 122 14.75 0.25 12.30
CA ILE A 122 14.15 -0.99 11.79
C ILE A 122 13.54 -0.66 10.42
N GLY A 123 14.42 -0.48 9.44
CA GLY A 123 14.07 -0.36 8.03
C GLY A 123 13.34 -1.63 7.62
N VAL A 124 12.02 -1.56 7.58
CA VAL A 124 11.09 -2.66 7.26
C VAL A 124 11.34 -3.25 5.86
N PHE A 125 12.11 -2.58 5.00
CA PHE A 125 12.27 -2.92 3.59
C PHE A 125 13.66 -3.34 3.14
N GLU A 126 14.70 -3.18 3.96
CA GLU A 126 16.03 -3.67 3.63
C GLU A 126 16.37 -4.80 4.58
N GLY A 127 16.61 -6.00 4.03
CA GLY A 127 16.94 -7.23 4.76
C GLY A 127 18.28 -7.18 5.52
N MET A 128 18.58 -6.06 6.17
CA MET A 128 19.76 -5.88 6.98
C MET A 128 19.66 -6.73 8.25
N PRO A 129 20.71 -7.50 8.58
CA PRO A 129 20.75 -8.25 9.82
C PRO A 129 20.70 -7.27 10.98
N MET A 130 19.61 -7.30 11.76
CA MET A 130 19.47 -6.46 12.95
C MET A 130 20.64 -6.73 13.89
N LYS A 131 21.59 -5.78 13.98
CA LYS A 131 22.65 -5.84 15.00
C LYS A 131 21.99 -5.66 16.35
N THR A 132 21.81 -6.79 17.01
CA THR A 132 20.93 -7.00 18.15
C THR A 132 21.39 -6.23 19.37
N LYS A 133 20.76 -5.09 19.59
CA LYS A 133 20.40 -4.70 20.94
C LYS A 133 19.19 -5.54 21.39
N LYS A 134 19.08 -5.89 22.68
CA LYS A 134 18.04 -6.80 23.22
C LYS A 134 16.62 -6.21 23.04
N ILE A 135 16.07 -6.29 21.83
CA ILE A 135 14.66 -6.00 21.56
C ILE A 135 13.84 -7.15 22.15
N SER A 136 12.86 -6.83 22.99
CA SER A 136 11.93 -7.78 23.60
C SER A 136 11.29 -8.69 22.54
N ILE A 137 11.21 -9.99 22.81
CA ILE A 137 10.68 -11.01 21.90
C ILE A 137 9.22 -10.70 21.48
N TRP A 138 8.42 -10.19 22.41
CA TRP A 138 7.01 -9.85 22.19
C TRP A 138 6.78 -8.82 21.08
N LYS A 139 7.56 -7.74 21.06
CA LYS A 139 7.48 -6.70 20.00
C LYS A 139 7.77 -7.26 18.61
N ARG A 140 8.69 -8.21 18.48
CA ARG A 140 9.00 -8.85 17.19
C ARG A 140 7.84 -9.70 16.70
N GLN A 141 7.19 -10.42 17.61
CA GLN A 141 6.05 -11.26 17.26
C GLN A 141 4.86 -10.43 16.77
N GLU A 142 4.59 -9.28 17.39
CA GLU A 142 3.54 -8.36 16.93
C GLU A 142 3.86 -7.77 15.56
N PHE A 143 5.10 -7.34 15.34
CA PHE A 143 5.55 -6.85 14.04
C PHE A 143 5.41 -7.90 12.94
N MET A 144 5.85 -9.15 13.18
CA MET A 144 5.72 -10.23 12.18
C MET A 144 4.26 -10.56 11.86
N LYS A 145 3.35 -10.49 12.85
CA LYS A 145 1.91 -10.67 12.63
C LYS A 145 1.33 -9.57 11.74
N MET A 146 1.77 -8.32 11.94
CA MET A 146 1.35 -7.19 11.12
C MET A 146 1.80 -7.37 9.67
N VAL A 147 3.09 -7.66 9.44
CA VAL A 147 3.66 -7.88 8.09
C VAL A 147 2.96 -9.04 7.38
N PHE A 148 2.62 -10.11 8.09
CA PHE A 148 1.88 -11.22 7.51
C PHE A 148 0.48 -10.81 7.04
N ALA A 149 -0.25 -10.05 7.85
CA ALA A 149 -1.57 -9.54 7.45
C ALA A 149 -1.46 -8.60 6.24
N ASP A 150 -0.43 -7.76 6.24
CA ASP A 150 -0.10 -6.82 5.16
C ASP A 150 0.11 -7.54 3.82
N GLU A 151 0.93 -8.61 3.82
CA GLU A 151 1.21 -9.42 2.63
C GLU A 151 -0.05 -10.07 2.04
N ILE A 152 -0.95 -10.59 2.89
CA ILE A 152 -2.22 -11.17 2.45
C ILE A 152 -3.11 -10.10 1.82
N ILE A 153 -3.24 -8.94 2.47
CA ILE A 153 -4.05 -7.83 1.97
C ILE A 153 -3.52 -7.35 0.61
N PHE A 154 -2.20 -7.21 0.49
CA PHE A 154 -1.55 -6.85 -0.77
C PHE A 154 -1.86 -7.86 -1.89
N CYS A 155 -1.77 -9.16 -1.62
CA CYS A 155 -2.11 -10.22 -2.57
C CYS A 155 -3.58 -10.17 -3.03
N VAL A 156 -4.50 -9.82 -2.13
CA VAL A 156 -5.92 -9.64 -2.48
C VAL A 156 -6.11 -8.41 -3.37
N ILE A 157 -5.51 -7.27 -3.02
CA ILE A 157 -5.61 -6.01 -3.77
C ILE A 157 -5.13 -6.21 -5.22
N ILE A 158 -3.93 -6.77 -5.41
CA ILE A 158 -3.36 -6.95 -6.76
C ILE A 158 -4.22 -7.88 -7.63
N THR A 159 -4.83 -8.90 -7.03
CA THR A 159 -5.72 -9.84 -7.72
C THR A 159 -7.04 -9.18 -8.11
N LEU A 160 -7.60 -8.33 -7.25
CA LEU A 160 -8.80 -7.55 -7.56
C LEU A 160 -8.54 -6.56 -8.70
N VAL A 161 -7.40 -5.87 -8.69
CA VAL A 161 -7.00 -4.94 -9.78
C VAL A 161 -6.86 -5.69 -11.11
N LYS A 162 -6.12 -6.81 -11.12
CA LYS A 162 -5.96 -7.65 -12.33
C LYS A 162 -7.31 -8.16 -12.85
N THR A 163 -8.18 -8.62 -11.96
CA THR A 163 -9.52 -9.11 -12.32
C THR A 163 -10.39 -8.00 -12.88
N SER A 164 -10.36 -6.79 -12.30
CA SER A 164 -11.09 -5.64 -12.84
C SER A 164 -10.63 -5.27 -14.27
N LEU A 165 -9.32 -5.31 -14.52
CA LEU A 165 -8.78 -5.07 -15.86
C LEU A 165 -9.21 -6.15 -16.85
N LEU A 166 -9.19 -7.43 -16.45
CA LEU A 166 -9.63 -8.53 -17.31
C LEU A 166 -11.12 -8.44 -17.66
N ILE A 167 -11.98 -8.12 -16.67
CA ILE A 167 -13.41 -7.91 -16.91
C ILE A 167 -13.63 -6.71 -17.86
N PHE A 168 -12.85 -5.65 -17.71
CA PHE A 168 -12.89 -4.50 -18.61
C PHE A 168 -12.50 -4.89 -20.04
N TYR A 169 -11.40 -5.62 -20.22
CA TYR A 169 -10.97 -6.11 -21.53
C TYR A 169 -11.96 -7.09 -22.17
N TRP A 170 -12.62 -7.92 -21.36
CA TRP A 170 -13.67 -8.81 -21.83
C TRP A 170 -14.81 -8.04 -22.51
N LYS A 171 -15.19 -6.90 -21.96
CA LYS A 171 -16.24 -6.04 -22.54
C LYS A 171 -15.80 -5.35 -23.82
N ILE A 172 -14.57 -4.86 -23.88
CA ILE A 172 -14.04 -4.19 -25.09
C ILE A 172 -13.89 -5.17 -26.25
N PHE A 173 -13.33 -6.35 -25.99
CA PHE A 173 -12.98 -7.32 -27.03
C PHE A 173 -13.98 -8.45 -27.18
N TYR A 174 -15.25 -8.22 -26.83
CA TYR A 174 -16.29 -9.24 -26.88
C TYR A 174 -16.48 -9.88 -28.27
N VAL A 175 -16.12 -9.15 -29.34
CA VAL A 175 -16.35 -9.56 -30.73
C VAL A 175 -15.37 -10.64 -31.22
N SER A 176 -14.14 -10.71 -30.69
CA SER A 176 -13.10 -11.62 -31.20
C SER A 176 -12.93 -12.86 -30.31
N THR A 177 -13.12 -14.05 -30.90
CA THR A 177 -12.98 -15.34 -30.19
C THR A 177 -11.55 -15.60 -29.71
N LEU A 178 -10.54 -15.20 -30.49
CA LEU A 178 -9.13 -15.35 -30.13
C LEU A 178 -8.81 -14.51 -28.89
N GLN A 179 -9.19 -13.24 -28.89
CA GLN A 179 -8.95 -12.34 -27.75
C GLN A 179 -9.70 -12.82 -26.50
N ARG A 180 -10.93 -13.32 -26.68
CA ARG A 180 -11.70 -13.92 -25.60
C ARG A 180 -10.97 -15.09 -24.95
N ASN A 181 -10.44 -16.02 -25.75
CA ASN A 181 -9.68 -17.16 -25.23
C ASN A 181 -8.43 -16.72 -24.47
N ILE A 182 -7.69 -15.71 -24.98
CA ILE A 182 -6.53 -15.14 -24.28
C ILE A 182 -6.93 -14.55 -22.93
N ILE A 183 -8.06 -13.83 -22.85
CA ILE A 183 -8.54 -13.24 -21.60
C ILE A 183 -8.91 -14.35 -20.60
N ILE A 184 -9.56 -15.44 -21.04
CA ILE A 184 -9.86 -16.60 -20.17
C ILE A 184 -8.57 -17.19 -19.60
N VAL A 185 -7.60 -17.51 -20.47
CA VAL A 185 -6.32 -18.11 -20.07
C VAL A 185 -5.55 -17.18 -19.11
N THR A 186 -5.59 -15.87 -19.35
CA THR A 186 -4.94 -14.90 -18.47
C THR A 186 -5.66 -14.79 -17.12
N ALA A 187 -6.99 -14.87 -17.11
CA ALA A 187 -7.78 -14.87 -15.87
C ALA A 187 -7.52 -16.12 -15.03
N THR A 188 -7.48 -17.31 -15.64
CA THR A 188 -7.14 -18.55 -14.92
C THR A 188 -5.72 -18.51 -14.40
N ALA A 189 -4.75 -18.03 -15.19
CA ALA A 189 -3.38 -17.85 -14.74
C ALA A 189 -3.27 -16.87 -13.56
N CYS A 190 -4.01 -15.76 -13.58
CA CYS A 190 -4.06 -14.80 -12.47
C CYS A 190 -4.62 -15.44 -11.20
N PHE A 191 -5.67 -16.25 -11.31
CA PHE A 191 -6.28 -16.92 -10.17
C PHE A 191 -5.39 -18.03 -9.59
N ILE A 192 -4.76 -18.82 -10.46
CA ILE A 192 -3.77 -19.83 -10.04
C ILE A 192 -2.59 -19.14 -9.34
N TRP A 193 -2.08 -18.04 -9.90
CA TRP A 193 -1.01 -17.25 -9.28
C TRP A 193 -1.41 -16.77 -7.88
N PHE A 194 -2.62 -16.21 -7.73
CA PHE A 194 -3.13 -15.78 -6.43
C PHE A 194 -3.19 -16.94 -5.42
N LEU A 195 -3.72 -18.10 -5.83
CA LEU A 195 -3.80 -19.28 -4.96
C LEU A 195 -2.41 -19.79 -4.55
N VAL A 196 -1.47 -19.85 -5.48
CA VAL A 196 -0.09 -20.27 -5.18
C VAL A 196 0.56 -19.32 -4.20
N PHE A 197 0.47 -18.00 -4.42
CA PHE A 197 1.04 -17.02 -3.50
C PHE A 197 0.37 -17.06 -2.13
N LEU A 198 -0.96 -17.16 -2.08
CA LEU A 198 -1.68 -17.28 -0.82
C LEU A 198 -1.24 -18.52 -0.03
N CYS A 199 -1.12 -19.67 -0.69
CA CYS A 199 -0.60 -20.88 -0.07
C CYS A 199 0.84 -20.69 0.41
N LEU A 200 1.71 -20.09 -0.41
CA LEU A 200 3.10 -19.83 -0.02
C LEU A 200 3.19 -18.94 1.22
N THR A 201 2.46 -17.83 1.27
CA THR A 201 2.43 -16.92 2.42
C THR A 201 1.95 -17.66 3.68
N ILE A 202 0.89 -18.47 3.58
CA ILE A 202 0.37 -19.26 4.70
C ILE A 202 1.39 -20.31 5.17
N PHE A 203 2.00 -21.07 4.26
CA PHE A 203 2.92 -22.17 4.61
C PHE A 203 4.30 -21.68 5.05
N GLN A 204 4.79 -20.56 4.51
CA GLN A 204 6.05 -19.95 4.94
C GLN A 204 5.98 -19.39 6.35
N CYS A 205 4.78 -19.07 6.85
CA CYS A 205 4.58 -18.61 8.21
C CYS A 205 4.54 -19.71 9.27
N HIS A 206 4.94 -20.94 8.94
CA HIS A 206 5.19 -21.94 9.97
C HIS A 206 6.42 -21.51 10.78
N PRO A 207 6.29 -21.23 12.09
CA PRO A 207 7.39 -20.73 12.89
C PRO A 207 8.56 -21.72 12.82
N VAL A 208 9.74 -21.22 12.45
CA VAL A 208 10.99 -21.98 12.54
C VAL A 208 11.12 -22.37 14.01
N ARG A 209 10.86 -23.66 14.31
CA ARG A 209 11.11 -24.22 15.63
C ARG A 209 12.61 -24.24 15.80
N TYR A 210 13.17 -23.26 16.49
CA TYR A 210 14.54 -23.32 16.97
C TYR A 210 14.61 -24.46 17.99
N ILE A 211 15.21 -25.58 17.59
CA ILE A 211 15.66 -26.66 18.49
C ILE A 211 16.98 -26.23 19.10
#